data_AF-A0A329RLH2-F1
#
_entry.id   AF-A0A329RLH2-F1
#
_cell.length_a   1.000
_cell.length_b   1.000
_cell.length_c   1.000
_cell.angle_alpha   90.00
_cell.angle_beta   90.00
_cell.angle_gamma   90.00
#
_symmetry.space_group_name_H-M   'P 1'
#
loop_
_entity.id
_entity.type
_entity.pdbx_description
1 polymer ?
#
loop_
_entity_poly.entity_id
_entity_poly.type
_entity_poly.pdbx_seq_one_letter_code
_entity_poly.pdbx_strand_id
1 'polypeptide(L)'
;MPVDPAEFPNTEEYPGQYDGASGPISAELACAESPPELFQFATRVLEGRRKRDERELRAQVRGKKGVKVLWPDECIGLLLESVEESRKPIWRVDSRGLVVESRKESLQPHKLPYAHDVPECSNLVETLDRIKPTALIGVCTIAKAFNEEVCQKMNELNEHPIIFALSNSASKAECTAEEAYTFTNGNFIFASGSPFDPVEINGKLCVPGQGNNSYIFPGVGLGVVAAGLTHVNNEIMIIAAKTLAGLTTPADLETGCVYPQLSSIQEVSLKIAEAVAEYGYEQGFATVPKPENMTQYLRDFMYSP
;
A
#
# COMPACT_ATOMS: atom_id res chain seq x y z
N MET A 1 -0.25 1.02 28.59
CA MET A 1 -1.70 1.05 28.84
C MET A 1 -2.38 0.62 27.55
N PRO A 2 -3.34 -0.30 27.57
CA PRO A 2 -4.07 -0.67 26.37
C PRO A 2 -4.80 0.56 25.82
N VAL A 3 -4.71 0.79 24.51
CA VAL A 3 -5.40 1.91 23.84
C VAL A 3 -6.90 1.63 23.90
N ASP A 4 -7.67 2.57 24.43
CA ASP A 4 -9.12 2.47 24.56
C ASP A 4 -9.78 2.55 23.17
N PRO A 5 -10.67 1.61 22.79
CA PRO A 5 -11.49 1.68 21.57
C PRO A 5 -12.28 3.00 21.40
N ALA A 6 -12.49 3.76 22.48
CA ALA A 6 -13.11 5.08 22.43
C ALA A 6 -12.21 6.19 21.84
N GLU A 7 -10.90 5.97 21.68
CA GLU A 7 -9.97 6.97 21.10
C GLU A 7 -9.99 6.98 19.57
N PHE A 8 -10.68 6.05 18.93
CA PHE A 8 -10.84 6.04 17.48
C PHE A 8 -11.97 7.01 17.06
N PRO A 9 -11.70 7.98 16.16
CA PRO A 9 -12.72 8.93 15.75
C PRO A 9 -13.88 8.23 15.03
N ASN A 10 -15.12 8.59 15.41
CA ASN A 10 -16.29 8.32 14.60
C ASN A 10 -16.17 9.11 13.30
N THR A 11 -16.28 8.45 12.14
CA THR A 11 -16.25 9.09 10.82
C THR A 11 -17.51 9.90 10.50
N GLU A 12 -18.34 10.22 11.49
CA GLU A 12 -19.51 11.07 11.36
C GLU A 12 -19.10 12.51 11.67
N GLU A 13 -18.62 13.23 10.65
CA GLU A 13 -18.82 14.68 10.44
C GLU A 13 -17.84 15.21 9.37
N TYR A 14 -18.24 15.11 8.11
CA TYR A 14 -17.90 16.12 7.10
C TYR A 14 -19.22 16.63 6.50
N PRO A 15 -19.68 17.84 6.85
CA PRO A 15 -20.88 18.40 6.27
C PRO A 15 -20.53 19.07 4.93
N GLY A 16 -21.19 18.66 3.84
CA GLY A 16 -21.04 19.32 2.54
C GLY A 16 -21.90 18.70 1.45
N GLN A 17 -23.19 19.07 1.40
CA GLN A 17 -23.99 19.00 0.17
C GLN A 17 -23.33 19.85 -0.92
N TYR A 18 -23.08 19.29 -2.11
CA TYR A 18 -23.00 20.09 -3.33
C TYR A 18 -23.69 19.39 -4.49
N ASP A 19 -24.61 20.16 -5.07
CA ASP A 19 -25.47 19.90 -6.21
C ASP A 19 -24.68 19.99 -7.52
N GLY A 20 -25.19 19.38 -8.58
CA GLY A 20 -24.43 18.98 -9.76
C GLY A 20 -23.63 20.06 -10.51
N ALA A 21 -22.39 19.70 -10.86
CA ALA A 21 -21.73 20.00 -12.15
C ALA A 21 -20.41 19.20 -12.22
N SER A 22 -20.25 18.43 -13.28
CA SER A 22 -19.02 17.73 -13.68
C SER A 22 -17.81 18.67 -13.72
N GLY A 23 -16.82 18.45 -12.84
CA GLY A 23 -15.61 19.27 -12.67
C GLY A 23 -14.78 18.82 -11.44
N PRO A 24 -13.53 19.30 -11.25
CA PRO A 24 -12.31 18.55 -10.91
C PRO A 24 -12.17 18.09 -9.44
N ILE A 25 -13.18 17.42 -8.89
CA ILE A 25 -13.19 16.94 -7.49
C ILE A 25 -12.75 15.46 -7.38
N SER A 26 -12.56 14.76 -8.51
CA SER A 26 -12.26 13.32 -8.54
C SER A 26 -10.80 12.96 -8.19
N ALA A 27 -9.83 13.87 -8.32
CA ALA A 27 -8.42 13.58 -8.03
C ALA A 27 -8.05 13.79 -6.55
N GLU A 28 -8.68 14.76 -5.87
CA GLU A 28 -8.45 15.04 -4.45
C GLU A 28 -9.23 14.07 -3.53
N LEU A 29 -10.42 13.60 -3.95
CA LEU A 29 -11.12 12.53 -3.24
C LEU A 29 -10.41 11.16 -3.41
N ALA A 30 -9.83 10.90 -4.59
CA ALA A 30 -8.96 9.75 -4.81
C ALA A 30 -7.64 9.83 -3.99
N CYS A 31 -7.21 11.04 -3.58
CA CYS A 31 -6.03 11.25 -2.75
C CYS A 31 -6.25 10.96 -1.25
N ALA A 32 -7.49 10.86 -0.78
CA ALA A 32 -7.80 10.68 0.65
C ALA A 32 -8.06 9.22 1.06
N GLU A 33 -8.27 8.30 0.11
CA GLU A 33 -8.70 6.92 0.39
C GLU A 33 -7.84 5.84 -0.29
N SER A 34 -6.50 5.97 -0.32
CA SER A 34 -5.64 4.93 -0.89
C SER A 34 -4.17 5.05 -0.46
N PRO A 35 -3.49 3.92 -0.11
CA PRO A 35 -2.44 3.50 -1.05
C PRO A 35 -2.35 1.97 -1.29
N PRO A 36 -3.27 1.39 -2.08
CA PRO A 36 -3.28 -0.02 -2.50
C PRO A 36 -1.96 -0.51 -3.14
N GLU A 37 -1.11 0.43 -3.54
CA GLU A 37 0.19 0.22 -4.18
C GLU A 37 1.24 -0.34 -3.22
N LEU A 38 1.15 -0.02 -1.92
CA LEU A 38 2.05 -0.55 -0.88
C LEU A 38 1.90 -2.05 -0.68
N PHE A 39 0.67 -2.57 -0.78
CA PHE A 39 0.42 -4.00 -0.64
C PHE A 39 0.99 -4.81 -1.82
N GLN A 40 0.83 -4.33 -3.06
CA GLN A 40 1.42 -4.97 -4.23
C GLN A 40 2.95 -4.85 -4.24
N PHE A 41 3.46 -3.70 -3.78
CA PHE A 41 4.88 -3.50 -3.57
C PHE A 41 5.44 -4.50 -2.52
N ALA A 42 4.79 -4.61 -1.36
CA ALA A 42 5.19 -5.53 -0.30
C ALA A 42 5.07 -7.00 -0.73
N THR A 43 4.00 -7.34 -1.47
CA THR A 43 3.81 -8.68 -2.03
C THR A 43 4.91 -9.00 -3.03
N ARG A 44 5.29 -8.07 -3.92
CA ARG A 44 6.41 -8.24 -4.85
C ARG A 44 7.78 -8.28 -4.19
N VAL A 45 8.01 -7.54 -3.11
CA VAL A 45 9.28 -7.65 -2.35
C VAL A 45 9.39 -9.00 -1.65
N LEU A 46 8.28 -9.56 -1.18
CA LEU A 46 8.24 -10.93 -0.70
C LEU A 46 8.43 -11.97 -1.83
N GLU A 47 7.86 -11.73 -3.02
CA GLU A 47 8.02 -12.58 -4.21
C GLU A 47 9.46 -12.51 -4.79
N GLY A 48 10.08 -11.33 -4.78
CA GLY A 48 11.41 -11.06 -5.35
C GLY A 48 12.55 -11.75 -4.61
N ARG A 49 12.35 -12.14 -3.34
CA ARG A 49 13.33 -12.93 -2.57
C ARG A 49 13.21 -14.44 -2.78
N ARG A 50 12.23 -14.94 -3.55
CA ARG A 50 12.12 -16.36 -3.91
C ARG A 50 11.91 -16.53 -5.41
N LYS A 51 13.00 -16.56 -6.19
CA LYS A 51 12.94 -17.08 -7.56
C LYS A 51 12.63 -18.58 -7.55
N ARG A 52 11.41 -18.96 -7.94
CA ARG A 52 11.17 -20.05 -8.90
C ARG A 52 9.72 -20.11 -9.39
N ASP A 53 9.61 -20.27 -10.71
CA ASP A 53 8.48 -20.73 -11.52
C ASP A 53 7.06 -20.26 -11.15
N GLU A 54 6.44 -19.50 -12.05
CA GLU A 54 5.06 -18.98 -11.96
C GLU A 54 4.00 -20.08 -11.71
N ARG A 55 4.31 -21.33 -12.08
CA ARG A 55 3.48 -22.53 -11.83
C ARG A 55 3.60 -23.08 -10.40
N GLU A 56 4.79 -23.01 -9.81
CA GLU A 56 5.07 -23.42 -8.43
C GLU A 56 4.55 -22.34 -7.46
N LEU A 57 4.57 -21.08 -7.89
CA LEU A 57 3.99 -19.92 -7.20
C LEU A 57 2.46 -20.05 -7.00
N ARG A 58 1.72 -20.44 -8.05
CA ARG A 58 0.27 -20.71 -7.98
C ARG A 58 -0.07 -21.88 -7.04
N ALA A 59 0.84 -22.84 -6.90
CA ALA A 59 0.68 -23.97 -5.98
C ALA A 59 0.94 -23.58 -4.51
N GLN A 60 1.82 -22.61 -4.25
CA GLN A 60 2.10 -22.11 -2.90
C GLN A 60 1.01 -21.14 -2.39
N VAL A 61 0.42 -20.32 -3.26
CA VAL A 61 -0.79 -19.52 -2.93
C VAL A 61 -1.97 -20.43 -2.55
N ARG A 62 -2.06 -21.64 -3.13
CA ARG A 62 -3.04 -22.67 -2.73
C ARG A 62 -2.74 -23.35 -1.39
N GLY A 63 -1.53 -23.21 -0.84
CA GLY A 63 -1.07 -23.95 0.34
C GLY A 63 -1.09 -23.16 1.64
N LYS A 64 -2.24 -23.12 2.34
CA LYS A 64 -2.45 -22.82 3.79
C LYS A 64 -1.67 -21.68 4.50
N LYS A 65 -0.89 -20.84 3.82
CA LYS A 65 -0.18 -19.65 4.38
C LYS A 65 -0.15 -18.50 3.36
N GLY A 66 -1.33 -18.10 2.87
CA GLY A 66 -1.45 -16.87 2.06
C GLY A 66 -1.05 -15.62 2.87
N VAL A 67 -0.52 -14.60 2.18
CA VAL A 67 -0.24 -13.28 2.77
C VAL A 67 -1.56 -12.72 3.31
N LYS A 68 -1.63 -12.44 4.62
CA LYS A 68 -2.82 -11.90 5.28
C LYS A 68 -2.56 -10.46 5.71
N VAL A 69 -3.45 -9.54 5.35
CA VAL A 69 -3.21 -8.09 5.47
C VAL A 69 -4.37 -7.38 6.15
N LEU A 70 -4.06 -6.39 6.98
CA LEU A 70 -5.01 -5.45 7.56
C LEU A 70 -5.07 -4.14 6.73
N TRP A 71 -6.22 -3.79 6.10
CA TRP A 71 -6.24 -2.82 4.97
C TRP A 71 -7.61 -2.14 4.66
N PRO A 72 -7.73 -0.89 4.15
CA PRO A 72 -8.96 -0.30 3.50
C PRO A 72 -8.98 -0.31 1.94
N ASP A 73 -10.13 -0.52 1.25
CA ASP A 73 -10.25 -0.74 -0.24
C ASP A 73 -9.54 0.38 -1.04
N GLU A 74 -9.05 0.24 -2.27
CA GLU A 74 -9.47 -0.52 -3.46
C GLU A 74 -8.21 -0.91 -4.28
N CYS A 75 -7.94 -2.19 -4.55
CA CYS A 75 -7.20 -2.71 -5.74
C CYS A 75 -6.78 -4.18 -5.50
N ILE A 76 -7.73 -5.01 -5.08
CA ILE A 76 -7.50 -6.45 -4.92
C ILE A 76 -8.46 -7.21 -5.83
N GLY A 77 -8.28 -7.03 -7.14
CA GLY A 77 -8.98 -7.81 -8.16
C GLY A 77 -8.07 -8.61 -9.09
N LEU A 78 -6.74 -8.48 -8.94
CA LEU A 78 -5.81 -8.80 -10.05
C LEU A 78 -4.64 -9.71 -9.66
N LEU A 79 -4.67 -10.30 -8.46
CA LEU A 79 -3.75 -11.38 -8.06
C LEU A 79 -4.44 -12.75 -7.93
N LEU A 80 -5.77 -12.78 -7.78
CA LEU A 80 -6.56 -14.02 -7.67
C LEU A 80 -7.70 -14.02 -8.69
N GLU A 81 -8.21 -15.22 -8.97
CA GLU A 81 -9.16 -15.54 -10.05
C GLU A 81 -10.50 -14.76 -9.98
N SER A 82 -10.79 -14.10 -8.84
CA SER A 82 -11.90 -13.15 -8.67
C SER A 82 -11.65 -12.09 -7.57
N VAL A 83 -12.43 -11.00 -7.57
CA VAL A 83 -12.46 -9.98 -6.50
C VAL A 83 -12.84 -10.59 -5.15
N GLU A 84 -13.69 -11.61 -5.14
CA GLU A 84 -14.12 -12.28 -3.91
C GLU A 84 -12.99 -13.11 -3.29
N GLU A 85 -12.27 -13.91 -4.09
CA GLU A 85 -11.11 -14.67 -3.62
C GLU A 85 -10.01 -13.74 -3.08
N SER A 86 -9.83 -12.61 -3.75
CA SER A 86 -8.90 -11.55 -3.36
C SER A 86 -9.18 -10.92 -2.00
N ARG A 87 -10.44 -10.90 -1.54
CA ARG A 87 -10.81 -10.34 -0.23
C ARG A 87 -10.57 -11.30 0.93
N LYS A 88 -10.58 -12.61 0.71
CA LYS A 88 -10.37 -13.64 1.76
C LYS A 88 -9.10 -13.46 2.60
N PRO A 89 -7.93 -13.10 2.04
CA PRO A 89 -6.75 -12.85 2.85
C PRO A 89 -6.75 -11.50 3.59
N ILE A 90 -7.75 -10.64 3.38
CA ILE A 90 -7.72 -9.24 3.84
C ILE A 90 -8.69 -9.05 5.00
N TRP A 91 -8.17 -8.52 6.09
CA TRP A 91 -8.87 -8.29 7.34
C TRP A 91 -8.94 -6.79 7.63
N ARG A 92 -9.91 -6.37 8.44
CA ARG A 92 -10.04 -4.96 8.83
C ARG A 92 -10.24 -4.84 10.31
N VAL A 93 -9.67 -3.79 10.88
CA VAL A 93 -9.95 -3.33 12.24
C VAL A 93 -10.41 -1.89 12.11
N ASP A 94 -11.52 -1.56 12.75
CA ASP A 94 -11.98 -0.19 12.93
C ASP A 94 -12.05 0.17 14.42
N SER A 95 -12.68 1.31 14.73
CA SER A 95 -12.86 1.79 16.10
C SER A 95 -13.48 0.79 17.07
N ARG A 96 -14.24 -0.19 16.56
CA ARG A 96 -14.93 -1.21 17.37
C ARG A 96 -14.25 -2.58 17.25
N GLY A 97 -13.02 -2.64 16.77
CA GLY A 97 -12.24 -3.88 16.64
C GLY A 97 -12.37 -4.54 15.27
N LEU A 98 -12.18 -5.86 15.22
CA LEU A 98 -12.17 -6.62 13.96
C LEU A 98 -13.52 -6.56 13.24
N VAL A 99 -13.49 -6.25 11.94
CA VAL A 99 -14.65 -6.27 11.05
C VAL A 99 -15.02 -7.71 10.73
N VAL A 100 -16.21 -8.13 11.16
CA VAL A 100 -16.69 -9.52 11.09
C VAL A 100 -18.18 -9.58 10.75
N GLU A 101 -18.65 -10.73 10.24
CA GLU A 101 -20.05 -10.96 9.81
C GLU A 101 -21.06 -10.65 10.92
N SER A 102 -20.74 -10.96 12.19
CA SER A 102 -21.63 -10.70 13.34
C SER A 102 -21.91 -9.22 13.57
N ARG A 103 -21.10 -8.31 13.00
CA ARG A 103 -21.25 -6.86 13.13
C ARG A 103 -21.95 -6.21 11.93
N LYS A 104 -22.33 -6.96 10.89
CA LYS A 104 -22.78 -6.44 9.58
C LYS A 104 -23.84 -5.36 9.63
N GLU A 105 -24.83 -5.48 10.52
CA GLU A 105 -25.94 -4.53 10.65
C GLU A 105 -25.48 -3.13 11.08
N SER A 106 -24.27 -3.03 11.64
CA SER A 106 -23.68 -1.78 12.09
C SER A 106 -22.49 -1.32 11.24
N LEU A 107 -22.12 -2.07 10.19
CA LEU A 107 -21.00 -1.75 9.33
C LEU A 107 -21.45 -0.84 8.18
N GLN A 108 -20.59 0.10 7.82
CA GLN A 108 -20.77 0.89 6.60
C GLN A 108 -20.63 0.00 5.36
N PRO A 109 -21.30 0.32 4.23
CA PRO A 109 -21.33 -0.54 3.05
C PRO A 109 -19.95 -0.99 2.53
N HIS A 110 -18.96 -0.11 2.55
CA HIS A 110 -17.59 -0.41 2.07
C HIS A 110 -16.82 -1.40 2.99
N LYS A 111 -17.28 -1.66 4.22
CA LYS A 111 -16.67 -2.64 5.14
C LYS A 111 -17.27 -4.03 4.99
N LEU A 112 -18.50 -4.14 4.48
CA LEU A 112 -19.22 -5.40 4.35
C LEU A 112 -18.45 -6.48 3.57
N PRO A 113 -17.72 -6.18 2.47
CA PRO A 113 -17.00 -7.21 1.74
C PRO A 113 -15.82 -7.86 2.49
N TYR A 114 -15.46 -7.32 3.66
CA TYR A 114 -14.35 -7.77 4.52
C TYR A 114 -14.86 -8.33 5.86
N ALA A 115 -16.18 -8.40 6.03
CA ALA A 115 -16.83 -8.94 7.22
C ALA A 115 -16.83 -10.48 7.16
N HIS A 116 -15.69 -11.08 7.45
CA HIS A 116 -15.56 -12.54 7.44
C HIS A 116 -16.31 -13.17 8.63
N ASP A 117 -16.76 -14.41 8.46
CA ASP A 117 -17.42 -15.19 9.52
C ASP A 117 -16.39 -15.76 10.50
N VAL A 118 -15.93 -14.92 11.42
CA VAL A 118 -15.06 -15.28 12.54
C VAL A 118 -15.52 -14.58 13.83
N PRO A 119 -15.14 -15.09 15.01
CA PRO A 119 -15.48 -14.41 16.26
C PRO A 119 -14.88 -13.00 16.31
N GLU A 120 -15.63 -12.08 16.90
CA GLU A 120 -15.23 -10.69 17.12
C GLU A 120 -13.96 -10.62 17.99
N CYS A 121 -13.07 -9.68 17.67
CA CYS A 121 -11.93 -9.29 18.51
C CYS A 121 -12.10 -7.80 18.84
N SER A 122 -11.94 -7.42 20.10
CA SER A 122 -12.09 -6.03 20.54
C SER A 122 -10.78 -5.22 20.47
N ASN A 123 -9.63 -5.89 20.42
CA ASN A 123 -8.32 -5.25 20.38
C ASN A 123 -7.40 -5.82 19.29
N LEU A 124 -6.37 -5.05 18.95
CA LEU A 124 -5.47 -5.37 17.85
C LEU A 124 -4.62 -6.62 18.13
N VAL A 125 -4.11 -6.80 19.35
CA VAL A 125 -3.27 -7.96 19.71
C VAL A 125 -4.04 -9.28 19.57
N GLU A 126 -5.28 -9.34 20.08
CA GLU A 126 -6.17 -10.50 19.90
C GLU A 126 -6.45 -10.76 18.41
N THR A 127 -6.63 -9.68 17.63
CA THR A 127 -6.79 -9.78 16.17
C THR A 127 -5.55 -10.40 15.52
N LEU A 128 -4.35 -9.98 15.91
CA LEU A 128 -3.09 -10.54 15.39
C LEU A 128 -2.96 -12.03 15.72
N ASP A 129 -3.25 -12.44 16.95
CA ASP A 129 -3.18 -13.86 17.35
C ASP A 129 -4.18 -14.74 16.60
N ARG A 130 -5.39 -14.22 16.33
CA ARG A 130 -6.44 -14.92 15.60
C ARG A 130 -6.13 -15.03 14.11
N ILE A 131 -5.81 -13.90 13.50
CA ILE A 131 -5.63 -13.81 12.04
C ILE A 131 -4.26 -14.31 11.62
N LYS A 132 -3.24 -14.08 12.43
CA LYS A 132 -1.82 -14.35 12.13
C LYS A 132 -1.40 -13.68 10.83
N PRO A 133 -1.52 -12.33 10.73
CA PRO A 133 -1.19 -11.61 9.51
C PRO A 133 0.31 -11.61 9.26
N THR A 134 0.68 -11.51 7.99
CA THR A 134 2.07 -11.36 7.54
C THR A 134 2.44 -9.89 7.34
N ALA A 135 1.43 -9.05 7.08
CA ALA A 135 1.57 -7.61 6.96
C ALA A 135 0.54 -6.89 7.82
N LEU A 136 0.98 -5.86 8.52
CA LEU A 136 0.17 -4.95 9.31
C LEU A 136 0.32 -3.55 8.74
N ILE A 137 -0.80 -2.94 8.33
CA ILE A 137 -0.78 -1.65 7.65
C ILE A 137 -1.72 -0.68 8.38
N GLY A 138 -1.13 0.43 8.79
CA GLY A 138 -1.76 1.47 9.58
C GLY A 138 -2.09 2.67 8.70
N VAL A 139 -3.37 3.07 8.75
CA VAL A 139 -3.92 4.28 8.13
C VAL A 139 -4.96 4.90 9.06
N CYS A 140 -4.76 4.78 10.37
CA CYS A 140 -5.77 5.15 11.37
C CYS A 140 -5.53 6.54 11.97
N THR A 141 -4.39 7.16 11.70
CA THR A 141 -3.95 8.45 12.25
C THR A 141 -3.82 8.49 13.78
N ILE A 142 -3.70 7.31 14.39
CA ILE A 142 -3.56 7.15 15.84
C ILE A 142 -2.11 6.81 16.15
N ALA A 143 -1.43 7.77 16.77
CA ALA A 143 -0.06 7.58 17.24
C ALA A 143 0.01 6.41 18.22
N LYS A 144 1.07 5.60 18.13
CA LYS A 144 1.32 4.44 18.99
C LYS A 144 0.26 3.34 18.90
N ALA A 145 -0.57 3.33 17.86
CA ALA A 145 -1.43 2.19 17.56
C ALA A 145 -0.61 0.90 17.36
N PHE A 146 0.61 1.01 16.82
CA PHE A 146 1.57 -0.08 16.70
C PHE A 146 2.61 0.01 17.83
N ASN A 147 2.14 -0.13 19.07
CA ASN A 147 3.00 -0.13 20.24
C ASN A 147 3.94 -1.37 20.30
N GLU A 148 4.78 -1.43 21.32
CA GLU A 148 5.73 -2.54 21.53
C GLU A 148 5.08 -3.92 21.50
N GLU A 149 3.95 -4.09 22.20
CA GLU A 149 3.23 -5.37 22.26
C GLU A 149 2.73 -5.82 20.87
N VAL A 150 2.19 -4.89 20.08
CA VAL A 150 1.73 -5.14 18.71
C VAL A 150 2.90 -5.51 17.79
N CYS A 151 4.02 -4.77 17.87
CA CYS A 151 5.20 -5.04 17.05
C CYS A 151 5.87 -6.36 17.43
N GLN A 152 6.04 -6.66 18.73
CA GLN A 152 6.57 -7.93 19.20
C GLN A 152 5.67 -9.10 18.77
N LYS A 153 4.35 -8.94 18.87
CA LYS A 153 3.40 -9.94 18.37
C LYS A 153 3.57 -10.22 16.88
N MET A 154 3.73 -9.19 16.04
CA MET A 154 4.03 -9.38 14.61
C MET A 154 5.36 -10.13 14.39
N ASN A 155 6.37 -9.89 15.23
CA ASN A 155 7.68 -10.55 15.18
C ASN A 155 7.61 -12.02 15.59
N GLU A 156 6.78 -12.36 16.58
CA GLU A 156 6.54 -13.75 16.99
C GLU A 156 5.85 -14.57 15.89
N LEU A 157 4.95 -13.93 15.14
CA LEU A 157 4.13 -14.59 14.13
C LEU A 157 4.86 -14.79 12.80
N ASN A 158 5.90 -14.01 12.53
CA ASN A 158 6.52 -13.92 11.20
C ASN A 158 8.04 -13.83 11.29
N GLU A 159 8.74 -14.50 10.37
CA GLU A 159 10.19 -14.38 10.25
C GLU A 159 10.62 -13.00 9.75
N HIS A 160 9.85 -12.40 8.82
CA HIS A 160 10.06 -11.05 8.29
C HIS A 160 8.74 -10.30 8.18
N PRO A 161 8.19 -9.84 9.31
CA PRO A 161 6.93 -9.10 9.33
C PRO A 161 7.02 -7.78 8.58
N ILE A 162 5.95 -7.44 7.87
CA ILE A 162 5.77 -6.14 7.22
C ILE A 162 4.95 -5.25 8.15
N ILE A 163 5.48 -4.09 8.53
CA ILE A 163 4.74 -3.03 9.23
C ILE A 163 4.82 -1.76 8.41
N PHE A 164 3.66 -1.27 7.97
CA PHE A 164 3.55 0.01 7.29
C PHE A 164 2.76 1.01 8.15
N ALA A 165 3.42 2.07 8.62
CA ALA A 165 2.83 3.14 9.40
C ALA A 165 2.56 4.37 8.50
N LEU A 166 1.47 4.32 7.75
CA LEU A 166 1.24 5.21 6.60
C LEU A 166 0.54 6.51 6.93
N SER A 167 0.13 6.69 8.18
CA SER A 167 -0.47 7.95 8.61
C SER A 167 0.49 9.13 8.42
N ASN A 168 -0.03 10.20 7.82
CA ASN A 168 0.75 11.39 7.48
C ASN A 168 0.90 12.34 8.68
N SER A 169 2.03 13.06 8.68
CA SER A 169 2.71 13.66 9.84
C SER A 169 3.32 12.61 10.76
N ALA A 170 4.62 12.73 11.05
CA ALA A 170 5.35 11.81 11.92
C ALA A 170 4.70 11.69 13.31
N SER A 171 4.04 12.75 13.79
CA SER A 171 3.30 12.75 15.06
C SER A 171 2.03 11.89 15.08
N LYS A 172 1.53 11.47 13.91
CA LYS A 172 0.34 10.62 13.74
C LYS A 172 0.66 9.23 13.21
N ALA A 173 1.93 8.94 12.95
CA ALA A 173 2.36 7.62 12.51
C ALA A 173 2.04 6.58 13.59
N GLU A 174 1.56 5.41 13.18
CA GLU A 174 1.17 4.32 14.09
C GLU A 174 2.32 3.85 14.97
N CYS A 175 3.55 3.93 14.44
CA CYS A 175 4.80 3.91 15.18
C CYS A 175 5.90 4.61 14.37
N THR A 176 6.98 5.00 15.03
CA THR A 176 8.19 5.49 14.36
C THR A 176 9.06 4.34 13.83
N ALA A 177 9.95 4.63 12.89
CA ALA A 177 10.93 3.65 12.42
C ALA A 177 11.83 3.15 13.56
N GLU A 178 12.27 4.05 14.45
CA GLU A 178 13.10 3.71 15.61
C GLU A 178 12.39 2.75 16.57
N GLU A 179 11.12 3.03 16.90
CA GLU A 179 10.29 2.13 17.71
C GLU A 179 10.14 0.76 17.04
N ALA A 180 9.72 0.74 15.76
CA ALA A 180 9.49 -0.50 15.02
C ALA A 180 10.77 -1.37 14.96
N TYR A 181 11.93 -0.79 14.66
CA TYR A 181 13.18 -1.55 14.60
C TYR A 181 13.69 -1.95 16.00
N THR A 182 13.51 -1.11 17.02
CA THR A 182 13.94 -1.41 18.39
C THR A 182 13.13 -2.54 19.01
N PHE A 183 11.80 -2.50 18.91
CA PHE A 183 10.91 -3.52 19.48
C PHE A 183 11.13 -4.91 18.87
N THR A 184 11.84 -4.97 17.76
CA THR A 184 11.89 -6.14 16.89
C THR A 184 13.31 -6.55 16.52
N ASN A 185 14.30 -5.89 17.10
CA ASN A 185 15.72 -6.16 16.86
C ASN A 185 16.13 -6.04 15.37
N GLY A 186 15.49 -5.14 14.62
CA GLY A 186 15.77 -4.88 13.21
C GLY A 186 15.22 -5.92 12.23
N ASN A 187 14.30 -6.78 12.66
CA ASN A 187 13.79 -7.90 11.85
C ASN A 187 12.61 -7.56 10.91
N PHE A 188 12.23 -6.28 10.81
CA PHE A 188 11.03 -5.83 10.12
C PHE A 188 11.31 -5.25 8.74
N ILE A 189 10.34 -5.41 7.85
CA ILE A 189 10.20 -4.58 6.66
C ILE A 189 9.31 -3.41 7.05
N PHE A 190 9.89 -2.21 7.12
CA PHE A 190 9.19 -1.01 7.58
C PHE A 190 9.08 0.04 6.48
N ALA A 191 7.89 0.63 6.37
CA ALA A 191 7.67 1.83 5.60
C ALA A 191 6.69 2.77 6.30
N SER A 192 6.78 4.05 5.97
CA SER A 192 5.93 5.07 6.57
C SER A 192 5.45 6.10 5.54
N GLY A 193 4.35 6.78 5.84
CA GLY A 193 3.88 7.91 5.02
C GLY A 193 4.77 9.15 5.18
N SER A 194 5.27 9.35 6.40
CA SER A 194 6.18 10.44 6.76
C SER A 194 7.65 9.98 6.70
N PRO A 195 8.61 10.87 6.38
CA PRO A 195 10.03 10.51 6.37
C PRO A 195 10.52 10.26 7.81
N PHE A 196 11.38 9.26 7.96
CA PHE A 196 12.15 8.99 9.18
C PHE A 196 13.61 8.80 8.82
N ASP A 197 14.50 9.17 9.76
CA ASP A 197 15.93 8.97 9.58
C ASP A 197 16.28 7.47 9.60
N PRO A 198 17.37 7.06 8.93
CA PRO A 198 17.92 5.71 9.07
C PRO A 198 18.26 5.39 10.53
N VAL A 199 18.05 4.12 10.92
CA VAL A 199 18.26 3.65 12.30
C VAL A 199 19.35 2.58 12.29
N GLU A 200 20.35 2.71 13.15
CA GLU A 200 21.38 1.68 13.33
C GLU A 200 20.98 0.74 14.48
N ILE A 201 20.76 -0.54 14.16
CA ILE A 201 20.40 -1.58 15.13
C ILE A 201 21.39 -2.73 15.00
N ASN A 202 22.09 -3.06 16.09
CA ASN A 202 23.10 -4.15 16.14
C ASN A 202 24.18 -4.06 15.05
N GLY A 203 24.64 -2.84 14.72
CA GLY A 203 25.63 -2.62 13.67
C GLY A 203 25.10 -2.81 12.24
N LYS A 204 23.78 -2.94 12.07
CA LYS A 204 23.10 -2.93 10.77
C LYS A 204 22.36 -1.59 10.59
N LEU A 205 22.57 -0.95 9.45
CA LEU A 205 21.80 0.21 9.03
C LEU A 205 20.44 -0.24 8.46
N CYS A 206 19.36 0.24 9.05
CA CYS A 206 17.99 0.04 8.59
C CYS A 206 17.45 1.36 8.03
N VAL A 207 17.15 1.39 6.73
CA VAL A 207 16.65 2.60 6.05
C VAL A 207 15.14 2.44 5.83
N PRO A 208 14.28 3.19 6.55
CA PRO A 208 12.85 3.10 6.38
C PRO A 208 12.43 3.63 5.00
N GLY A 209 11.58 2.87 4.30
CA GLY A 209 11.00 3.36 3.05
C GLY A 209 9.93 4.42 3.31
N GLN A 210 9.83 5.44 2.44
CA GLN A 210 8.73 6.39 2.50
C GLN A 210 7.69 6.08 1.41
N GLY A 211 6.52 5.59 1.81
CA GLY A 211 5.37 5.33 0.95
C GLY A 211 4.65 6.62 0.58
N ASN A 212 5.24 7.39 -0.34
CA ASN A 212 4.74 8.68 -0.76
C ASN A 212 4.14 8.64 -2.17
N ASN A 213 2.98 9.26 -2.34
CA ASN A 213 2.29 9.38 -3.63
C ASN A 213 3.11 10.09 -4.72
N SER A 214 4.17 10.82 -4.33
CA SER A 214 5.16 11.42 -5.22
C SER A 214 5.85 10.41 -6.15
N TYR A 215 5.87 9.12 -5.79
CA TYR A 215 6.37 8.07 -6.69
C TYR A 215 5.42 7.74 -7.84
N ILE A 216 4.11 7.92 -7.65
CA ILE A 216 3.09 7.41 -8.59
C ILE A 216 2.54 8.53 -9.46
N PHE A 217 2.00 9.59 -8.85
CA PHE A 217 1.20 10.58 -9.59
C PHE A 217 1.98 11.36 -10.66
N PRO A 218 3.25 11.75 -10.47
CA PRO A 218 4.00 12.43 -11.52
C PRO A 218 4.18 11.56 -12.78
N GLY A 219 4.49 10.27 -12.60
CA GLY A 219 4.64 9.34 -13.72
C GLY A 219 3.30 9.02 -14.40
N VAL A 220 2.26 8.72 -13.62
CA VAL A 220 0.92 8.49 -14.17
C VAL A 220 0.43 9.71 -14.94
N GLY A 221 0.54 10.91 -14.35
CA GLY A 221 0.13 12.16 -14.98
C GLY A 221 0.89 12.44 -16.28
N LEU A 222 2.22 12.25 -16.28
CA LEU A 222 3.03 12.39 -17.48
C LEU A 222 2.59 11.43 -18.59
N GLY A 223 2.39 10.14 -18.29
CA GLY A 223 1.96 9.15 -19.27
C GLY A 223 0.57 9.44 -19.83
N VAL A 224 -0.38 9.80 -18.96
CA VAL A 224 -1.75 10.17 -19.34
C VAL A 224 -1.77 11.39 -20.27
N VAL A 225 -1.08 12.45 -19.89
CA VAL A 225 -1.09 13.72 -20.64
C VAL A 225 -0.32 13.59 -21.95
N ALA A 226 0.88 13.01 -21.93
CA ALA A 226 1.73 12.93 -23.11
C ALA A 226 1.16 12.01 -24.21
N ALA A 227 0.48 10.92 -23.84
CA ALA A 227 -0.20 10.04 -24.78
C ALA A 227 -1.64 10.50 -25.14
N GLY A 228 -2.16 11.52 -24.43
CA GLY A 228 -3.53 12.00 -24.58
C GLY A 228 -4.56 10.90 -24.27
N LEU A 229 -4.41 10.22 -23.13
CA LEU A 229 -5.33 9.15 -22.74
C LEU A 229 -6.72 9.71 -22.42
N THR A 230 -7.75 9.08 -22.98
CA THR A 230 -9.16 9.47 -22.77
C THR A 230 -9.81 8.82 -21.56
N HIS A 231 -9.19 7.77 -21.01
CA HIS A 231 -9.72 7.01 -19.90
C HIS A 231 -8.59 6.66 -18.93
N VAL A 232 -8.88 6.76 -17.63
CA VAL A 232 -8.02 6.30 -16.55
C VAL A 232 -8.79 5.28 -15.74
N ASN A 233 -8.31 4.03 -15.73
CA ASN A 233 -8.93 2.92 -15.01
C ASN A 233 -7.97 2.37 -13.93
N ASN A 234 -8.46 1.44 -13.10
CA ASN A 234 -7.69 0.90 -11.99
C ASN A 234 -6.41 0.14 -12.43
N GLU A 235 -6.36 -0.37 -13.66
CA GLU A 235 -5.17 -1.06 -14.17
C GLU A 235 -3.98 -0.10 -14.32
N ILE A 236 -4.21 1.18 -14.63
CA ILE A 236 -3.13 2.19 -14.70
C ILE A 236 -2.39 2.32 -13.37
N MET A 237 -3.13 2.36 -12.25
CA MET A 237 -2.52 2.44 -10.91
C MET A 237 -1.72 1.17 -10.59
N ILE A 238 -2.21 0.01 -11.03
CA ILE A 238 -1.54 -1.28 -10.84
C ILE A 238 -0.27 -1.37 -11.67
N ILE A 239 -0.29 -0.88 -12.91
CA ILE A 239 0.88 -0.78 -13.77
C ILE A 239 1.92 0.15 -13.14
N ALA A 240 1.50 1.30 -12.62
CA ALA A 240 2.38 2.22 -11.92
C ALA A 240 3.03 1.57 -10.68
N ALA A 241 2.24 0.90 -9.83
CA ALA A 241 2.73 0.19 -8.65
C ALA A 241 3.69 -0.94 -9.02
N LYS A 242 3.36 -1.76 -10.03
CA LYS A 242 4.23 -2.84 -10.55
C LYS A 242 5.53 -2.29 -11.10
N THR A 243 5.49 -1.15 -11.79
CA THR A 243 6.67 -0.50 -12.37
C THR A 243 7.56 0.04 -11.28
N LEU A 244 7.01 0.79 -10.31
CA LEU A 244 7.73 1.26 -9.13
C LEU A 244 8.41 0.10 -8.39
N ALA A 245 7.68 -0.99 -8.15
CA ALA A 245 8.23 -2.18 -7.48
C ALA A 245 9.40 -2.82 -8.24
N GLY A 246 9.38 -2.79 -9.58
CA GLY A 246 10.47 -3.29 -10.41
C GLY A 246 11.73 -2.41 -10.42
N LEU A 247 11.63 -1.17 -9.93
CA LEU A 247 12.74 -0.22 -9.89
C LEU A 247 13.49 -0.21 -8.55
N THR A 248 12.93 -0.85 -7.51
CA THR A 248 13.64 -1.02 -6.23
C THR A 248 14.79 -1.99 -6.39
N THR A 249 16.00 -1.55 -6.04
CA THR A 249 17.21 -2.34 -6.29
C THR A 249 17.45 -3.36 -5.16
N PRO A 250 18.25 -4.41 -5.40
CA PRO A 250 18.69 -5.31 -4.33
C PRO A 250 19.38 -4.57 -3.17
N ALA A 251 20.14 -3.52 -3.46
CA ALA A 251 20.82 -2.71 -2.45
C ALA A 251 19.84 -1.96 -1.55
N ASP A 252 18.74 -1.43 -2.11
CA ASP A 252 17.67 -0.80 -1.32
C ASP A 252 17.06 -1.85 -0.36
N LEU A 253 16.75 -3.05 -0.88
CA LEU A 253 16.16 -4.15 -0.11
C LEU A 253 17.09 -4.70 0.98
N GLU A 254 18.41 -4.67 0.80
CA GLU A 254 19.40 -5.10 1.80
C GLU A 254 19.33 -4.24 3.06
N THR A 255 19.09 -2.93 2.89
CA THR A 255 18.89 -1.97 3.99
C THR A 255 17.48 -1.98 4.58
N GLY A 256 16.57 -2.78 4.00
CA GLY A 256 15.15 -2.81 4.37
C GLY A 256 14.31 -1.74 3.67
N CYS A 257 14.90 -0.90 2.82
CA CYS A 257 14.18 0.12 2.06
C CYS A 257 13.34 -0.53 0.96
N VAL A 258 12.05 -0.22 0.99
CA VAL A 258 11.03 -0.76 0.08
C VAL A 258 10.67 0.24 -1.02
N TYR A 259 11.55 1.18 -1.34
CA TYR A 259 11.38 2.10 -2.47
C TYR A 259 12.73 2.41 -3.09
N PRO A 260 12.76 2.82 -4.37
CA PRO A 260 13.94 3.45 -4.94
C PRO A 260 14.32 4.70 -4.15
N GLN A 261 15.55 5.20 -4.33
CA GLN A 261 15.95 6.46 -3.71
C GLN A 261 15.18 7.64 -4.31
N LEU A 262 14.77 8.61 -3.49
CA LEU A 262 14.09 9.84 -3.95
C LEU A 262 14.93 10.66 -4.94
N SER A 263 16.26 10.54 -4.91
CA SER A 263 17.16 11.16 -5.90
C SER A 263 16.91 10.68 -7.34
N SER A 264 16.31 9.49 -7.50
CA SER A 264 15.95 8.89 -8.79
C SER A 264 14.51 9.16 -9.23
N ILE A 265 13.74 9.97 -8.49
CA ILE A 265 12.28 10.14 -8.67
C ILE A 265 11.87 10.56 -10.09
N GLN A 266 12.69 11.35 -10.77
CA GLN A 266 12.42 11.76 -12.16
C GLN A 266 12.51 10.57 -13.13
N GLU A 267 13.53 9.72 -12.98
CA GLU A 267 13.67 8.51 -13.79
C GLU A 267 12.58 7.48 -13.46
N VAL A 268 12.21 7.36 -12.18
CA VAL A 268 11.06 6.54 -11.75
C VAL A 268 9.77 7.03 -12.41
N SER A 269 9.52 8.34 -12.39
CA SER A 269 8.35 8.95 -13.03
C SER A 269 8.33 8.69 -14.54
N LEU A 270 9.49 8.82 -15.21
CA LEU A 270 9.62 8.53 -16.63
C LEU A 270 9.27 7.07 -16.95
N LYS A 271 9.75 6.12 -16.14
CA LYS A 271 9.47 4.69 -16.33
C LYS A 271 8.00 4.33 -16.11
N ILE A 272 7.37 4.93 -15.10
CA ILE A 272 5.93 4.77 -14.86
C ILE A 272 5.13 5.39 -16.02
N ALA A 273 5.50 6.59 -16.47
CA ALA A 273 4.84 7.26 -17.60
C ALA A 273 4.91 6.43 -18.87
N GLU A 274 6.06 5.82 -19.15
CA GLU A 274 6.27 4.92 -20.28
C GLU A 274 5.32 3.71 -20.19
N ALA A 275 5.27 3.03 -19.05
CA ALA A 275 4.38 1.88 -18.86
C ALA A 275 2.89 2.24 -18.97
N VAL A 276 2.48 3.39 -18.43
CA VAL A 276 1.10 3.90 -18.50
C VAL A 276 0.71 4.30 -19.92
N ALA A 277 1.60 5.01 -20.63
CA ALA A 277 1.37 5.39 -22.01
C ALA A 277 1.23 4.15 -22.91
N GLU A 278 2.14 3.18 -22.78
CA GLU A 278 2.10 1.91 -23.52
C GLU A 278 0.78 1.17 -23.32
N TYR A 279 0.33 1.03 -22.07
CA TYR A 279 -0.99 0.46 -21.77
C TYR A 279 -2.12 1.23 -22.44
N GLY A 280 -2.10 2.56 -22.37
CA GLY A 280 -3.11 3.39 -23.00
C GLY A 280 -3.18 3.23 -24.52
N TYR A 281 -2.04 3.01 -25.19
CA TYR A 281 -2.01 2.65 -26.61
C TYR A 281 -2.60 1.26 -26.87
N GLU A 282 -2.24 0.26 -26.07
CA GLU A 282 -2.75 -1.10 -26.20
C GLU A 282 -4.27 -1.19 -26.02
N GLN A 283 -4.85 -0.39 -25.12
CA GLN A 283 -6.29 -0.35 -24.87
C GLN A 283 -7.05 0.58 -25.83
N GLY A 284 -6.35 1.32 -26.71
CA GLY A 284 -6.97 2.29 -27.61
C GLY A 284 -7.49 3.56 -26.91
N PHE A 285 -6.96 3.89 -25.73
CA PHE A 285 -7.31 5.11 -24.99
C PHE A 285 -6.55 6.34 -25.48
N ALA A 286 -5.37 6.14 -26.05
CA ALA A 286 -4.47 7.19 -26.52
C ALA A 286 -4.99 7.90 -27.78
N THR A 287 -4.85 9.22 -27.82
CA THR A 287 -5.28 10.07 -28.95
C THR A 287 -4.12 10.68 -29.72
N VAL A 288 -2.93 10.75 -29.10
CA VAL A 288 -1.70 11.19 -29.77
C VAL A 288 -1.12 10.01 -30.55
N PRO A 289 -0.64 10.16 -31.80
CA PRO A 289 0.02 9.08 -32.53
C PRO A 289 1.18 8.48 -31.74
N LYS A 290 1.29 7.14 -31.73
CA LYS A 290 2.33 6.46 -30.96
C LYS A 290 3.73 6.86 -31.46
N PRO A 291 4.60 7.43 -30.62
CA PRO A 291 5.96 7.78 -31.01
C PRO A 291 6.78 6.51 -31.28
N GLU A 292 7.77 6.59 -32.18
CA GLU A 292 8.70 5.48 -32.44
C GLU A 292 9.58 5.17 -31.21
N ASN A 293 9.92 6.20 -30.42
CA ASN A 293 10.69 6.08 -29.18
C ASN A 293 9.92 6.75 -28.03
N MET A 294 9.22 5.93 -27.24
CA MET A 294 8.39 6.38 -26.11
C MET A 294 9.22 7.06 -25.03
N THR A 295 10.34 6.46 -24.61
CA THR A 295 11.20 7.01 -23.56
C THR A 295 11.69 8.42 -23.92
N GLN A 296 12.17 8.61 -25.15
CA GLN A 296 12.70 9.90 -25.60
C GLN A 296 11.58 10.95 -25.71
N TYR A 297 10.44 10.58 -26.30
CA TYR A 297 9.27 11.45 -26.38
C TYR A 297 8.82 11.97 -25.01
N LEU A 298 8.70 11.07 -24.02
CA LEU A 298 8.31 11.44 -22.66
C LEU A 298 9.37 12.31 -21.98
N ARG A 299 10.66 12.01 -22.18
CA ARG A 299 11.77 12.82 -21.64
C ARG A 299 11.75 14.24 -22.20
N ASP A 300 11.47 14.41 -23.50
CA ASP A 300 11.35 15.72 -24.14
C ASP A 300 10.06 16.46 -23.72
N PHE A 301 9.03 15.72 -23.29
CA PHE A 301 7.79 16.29 -22.75
C PHE A 301 7.95 16.81 -21.31
N MET A 302 8.94 16.32 -20.55
CA MET A 302 9.20 16.79 -19.20
C MET A 302 9.72 18.22 -19.19
N TYR A 303 9.23 19.03 -18.24
CA TYR A 303 9.73 20.39 -18.03
C TYR A 303 11.22 20.39 -17.64
N SER A 304 12.01 21.23 -18.31
CA SER A 304 13.38 21.55 -17.92
C SER A 304 13.40 22.94 -17.26
N PRO A 305 13.77 23.04 -15.97
CA PRO A 305 13.84 24.31 -15.24
C PRO A 305 14.94 25.24 -15.73
#